data_AF-A0A941WBH6-F1
#
_entry.id   AF-A0A941WBH6-F1
#
_cell.length_a   1.000
_cell.length_b   1.000
_cell.length_c   1.000
_cell.angle_alpha   90.00
_cell.angle_beta   90.00
_cell.angle_gamma   90.00
#
_symmetry.space_group_name_H-M   'P 1'
#
loop_
_entity.id
_entity.type
_entity.pdbx_description
1 polymer ?
#
loop_
_entity_poly.entity_id
_entity_poly.type
_entity_poly.pdbx_seq_one_letter_code
_entity_poly.pdbx_strand_id
1 'polypeptide(L)'
;MTTLTLCERELADYMLRMTGEKGSIALFSENGASFLEEHYTIDVTDGRGSIRANRPRALLLGIYDFLRRCGCRFLRPGKTGEVIPRVPLESIDVHAEVSPASRHRGITIEGAVSLENVLDLIEWAPKAGFNSYFIQFRTAFEFFDRWYSHAGNDLIPREPFSEEDAARFVRMIAEKVKERDMIFHAVGHGWTAACVGISADGWKGMDDDLTDRQRGMLAEIGGKRGFFNGIPLNTNLCYSNPAVRERMAEEVVSYAAAHPEVDVLHLWLADDSNNVCECAACAERRFSDWYVMMLNEIDRRLTALHIRTKICFLVYLDLYWAPETERIRNQDRFIMMFAPIFRSYAKPYDCSEAGEPLRYVRNKVVYPHTTAPYVRFLRDWQAQFQGDSFDFDYHLMWDINRDLGGEIIAEVLYRDIRALPVLGLNGFMSCQIQRAFYPNGLAFYVMGRALFDGQIGYEALREEYYRGAFGKHAPFAMRFYETLERTVPFSYFKEETDGKTALPLLREAQAFLRKTLSEFPADAEDDTRRESLEILRFTAENALRTAEVLILKEEGAPAGQVQEAAAARRRFFNENELRFQPYADGFYVNMITDGFIDAKEVGIYAE
;
A
#
# COMPACT_ATOMS: atom_id res chain seq x y z
N MET A 1 17.19 -9.42 19.10
CA MET A 1 18.35 -9.35 18.18
C MET A 1 18.56 -7.89 17.82
N THR A 2 19.79 -7.39 17.73
CA THR A 2 20.02 -6.01 17.23
C THR A 2 20.01 -6.00 15.71
N THR A 3 19.68 -4.87 15.08
CA THR A 3 19.77 -4.71 13.62
C THR A 3 21.19 -4.92 13.11
N LEU A 4 22.22 -4.60 13.89
CA LEU A 4 23.61 -4.87 13.52
C LEU A 4 23.89 -6.39 13.43
N THR A 5 23.41 -7.17 14.40
CA THR A 5 23.51 -8.63 14.36
C THR A 5 22.74 -9.23 13.18
N LEU A 6 21.59 -8.63 12.81
CA LEU A 6 20.88 -8.99 11.59
C LEU A 6 21.75 -8.75 10.36
N CYS A 7 22.35 -7.55 10.24
CA CYS A 7 23.22 -7.16 9.13
C CYS A 7 24.40 -8.14 8.95
N GLU A 8 25.09 -8.50 10.04
CA GLU A 8 26.19 -9.47 10.02
C GLU A 8 25.73 -10.84 9.51
N ARG A 9 24.56 -11.31 9.97
CA ARG A 9 24.00 -12.59 9.56
C ARG A 9 23.60 -12.61 8.09
N GLU A 10 22.88 -11.59 7.64
CA GLU A 10 22.43 -11.47 6.24
C GLU A 10 23.65 -11.43 5.32
N LEU A 11 24.62 -10.56 5.57
CA LEU A 11 25.82 -10.47 4.73
C LEU A 11 26.56 -11.81 4.67
N ALA A 12 26.76 -12.47 5.82
CA ALA A 12 27.46 -13.75 5.87
C ALA A 12 26.71 -14.87 5.13
N ASP A 13 25.38 -14.94 5.24
CA ASP A 13 24.55 -15.93 4.54
C ASP A 13 24.65 -15.76 3.01
N TYR A 14 24.42 -14.54 2.52
CA TYR A 14 24.46 -14.29 1.08
C TYR A 14 25.87 -14.47 0.51
N MET A 15 26.92 -13.96 1.18
CA MET A 15 28.30 -14.16 0.71
C MET A 15 28.65 -15.65 0.62
N LEU A 16 28.24 -16.46 1.61
CA LEU A 16 28.47 -17.91 1.58
C LEU A 16 27.71 -18.59 0.43
N ARG A 17 26.45 -18.21 0.19
CA ARG A 17 25.63 -18.75 -0.90
C ARG A 17 26.14 -18.33 -2.28
N MET A 18 26.72 -17.13 -2.38
CA MET A 18 27.27 -16.58 -3.62
C MET A 18 28.64 -17.14 -3.96
N THR A 19 29.55 -17.18 -2.98
CA THR A 19 30.99 -17.37 -3.22
C THR A 19 31.55 -18.66 -2.61
N GLY A 20 30.80 -19.32 -1.72
CA GLY A 20 31.31 -20.42 -0.90
C GLY A 20 32.17 -19.95 0.28
N GLU A 21 32.44 -18.64 0.40
CA GLU A 21 33.23 -18.02 1.46
C GLU A 21 32.50 -16.79 2.04
N LYS A 22 32.90 -16.33 3.22
CA LYS A 22 32.29 -15.13 3.82
C LYS A 22 32.93 -13.81 3.37
N GLY A 23 34.16 -13.86 2.86
CA GLY A 23 34.98 -12.66 2.68
C GLY A 23 35.40 -12.01 4.00
N SER A 24 35.88 -10.78 3.93
CA SER A 24 36.30 -9.97 5.08
C SER A 24 35.82 -8.52 4.94
N ILE A 25 34.51 -8.33 5.13
CA ILE A 25 33.83 -7.05 4.99
C ILE A 25 33.40 -6.56 6.38
N ALA A 26 33.95 -5.43 6.83
CA ALA A 26 33.61 -4.81 8.10
C ALA A 26 32.35 -3.95 7.99
N LEU A 27 31.48 -4.04 9.00
CA LEU A 27 30.22 -3.28 9.05
C LEU A 27 30.31 -2.18 10.11
N PHE A 28 29.94 -0.96 9.74
CA PHE A 28 29.89 0.18 10.65
C PHE A 28 28.55 0.89 10.54
N SER A 29 27.95 1.19 11.70
CA SER A 29 26.73 1.99 11.80
C SER A 29 26.89 3.03 12.87
N GLU A 30 26.43 4.24 12.57
CA GLU A 30 26.26 5.32 13.55
C GLU A 30 24.79 5.38 14.02
N ASN A 31 24.41 6.45 14.72
CA ASN A 31 23.02 6.83 14.97
C ASN A 31 22.90 8.32 14.65
N GLY A 32 22.78 8.64 13.37
CA GLY A 32 22.68 10.00 12.85
C GLY A 32 21.52 10.81 13.45
N ALA A 33 21.60 12.14 13.36
CA ALA A 33 20.67 13.06 14.01
C ALA A 33 19.24 13.01 13.44
N SER A 34 19.09 12.77 12.14
CA SER A 34 17.78 12.67 11.49
C SER A 34 17.29 11.21 11.45
N PHE A 35 16.09 10.97 11.97
CA PHE A 35 15.46 9.64 11.94
C PHE A 35 14.83 9.28 10.58
N LEU A 36 14.93 10.14 9.56
CA LEU A 36 14.43 9.88 8.20
C LEU A 36 15.53 9.78 7.15
N GLU A 37 16.74 10.25 7.46
CA GLU A 37 17.84 10.25 6.49
C GLU A 37 18.65 8.96 6.58
N GLU A 38 18.91 8.40 5.40
CA GLU A 38 19.66 7.17 5.22
C GLU A 38 20.79 7.45 4.25
N HIS A 39 22.00 7.09 4.65
CA HIS A 39 23.19 7.25 3.83
C HIS A 39 24.17 6.13 4.16
N TYR A 40 24.81 5.59 3.14
CA TYR A 40 25.86 4.59 3.32
C TYR A 40 26.91 4.65 2.21
N THR A 41 28.08 4.10 2.53
CA THR A 41 29.21 3.91 1.62
C THR A 41 29.58 2.43 1.60
N ILE A 42 29.81 1.88 0.42
CA ILE A 42 30.33 0.55 0.17
C ILE A 42 31.73 0.72 -0.44
N ASP A 43 32.71 0.08 0.16
CA ASP A 43 34.10 0.07 -0.32
C ASP A 43 34.65 -1.35 -0.14
N VAL A 44 34.46 -2.20 -1.16
CA VAL A 44 34.80 -3.63 -1.13
C VAL A 44 35.53 -4.01 -2.42
N THR A 45 36.71 -4.63 -2.28
CA THR A 45 37.52 -5.17 -3.38
C THR A 45 37.94 -6.60 -3.03
N ASP A 46 37.82 -7.53 -3.98
CA ASP A 46 38.12 -8.95 -3.80
C ASP A 46 37.48 -9.56 -2.54
N GLY A 47 36.23 -9.17 -2.24
CA GLY A 47 35.49 -9.61 -1.06
C GLY A 47 36.04 -9.10 0.27
N ARG A 48 36.87 -8.05 0.28
CA ARG A 48 37.45 -7.41 1.46
C ARG A 48 37.17 -5.92 1.48
N GLY A 49 36.87 -5.36 2.66
CA GLY A 49 36.65 -3.91 2.77
C GLY A 49 35.65 -3.56 3.85
N SER A 50 34.78 -2.58 3.59
CA SER A 50 33.75 -2.15 4.55
C SER A 50 32.47 -1.61 3.94
N ILE A 51 31.38 -1.72 4.71
CA ILE A 51 30.12 -0.99 4.49
C ILE A 51 29.88 -0.12 5.71
N ARG A 52 29.70 1.18 5.49
CA ARG A 52 29.52 2.19 6.54
C ARG A 52 28.20 2.90 6.32
N ALA A 53 27.43 3.11 7.38
CA ALA A 53 26.15 3.80 7.29
C ALA A 53 25.91 4.75 8.45
N ASN A 54 25.11 5.78 8.21
CA ASN A 54 24.74 6.77 9.22
C ASN A 54 23.78 6.21 10.29
N ARG A 55 23.21 5.01 10.09
CA ARG A 55 22.30 4.33 11.02
C ARG A 55 22.04 2.85 10.69
N PRO A 56 21.43 2.06 11.60
CA PRO A 56 21.28 0.62 11.42
C PRO A 56 20.44 0.22 10.20
N ARG A 57 19.30 0.88 9.94
CA ARG A 57 18.52 0.58 8.72
C ARG A 57 19.28 0.90 7.43
N ALA A 58 20.08 1.98 7.43
CA ALA A 58 20.86 2.37 6.26
C ALA A 58 21.98 1.36 6.00
N LEU A 59 22.54 0.75 7.05
CA LEU A 59 23.47 -0.36 6.92
C LEU A 59 22.80 -1.59 6.29
N LEU A 60 21.59 -1.92 6.75
CA LEU A 60 20.82 -3.04 6.18
C LEU A 60 20.49 -2.82 4.70
N LEU A 61 20.04 -1.61 4.34
CA LEU A 61 19.83 -1.21 2.95
C LEU A 61 21.11 -1.27 2.13
N GLY A 62 22.23 -0.80 2.68
CA GLY A 62 23.55 -0.85 2.03
C GLY A 62 24.03 -2.27 1.77
N ILE A 63 23.74 -3.22 2.66
CA ILE A 63 24.01 -4.65 2.42
C ILE A 63 23.18 -5.17 1.25
N TYR A 64 21.88 -4.89 1.19
CA TYR A 64 21.06 -5.37 0.09
C TYR A 64 21.37 -4.69 -1.25
N ASP A 65 21.80 -3.43 -1.25
CA ASP A 65 22.33 -2.76 -2.44
C ASP A 65 23.66 -3.38 -2.89
N PHE A 66 24.60 -3.62 -1.97
CA PHE A 66 25.84 -4.35 -2.24
C PHE A 66 25.55 -5.71 -2.89
N LEU A 67 24.67 -6.51 -2.29
CA LEU A 67 24.30 -7.83 -2.82
C LEU A 67 23.67 -7.74 -4.21
N ARG A 68 22.82 -6.73 -4.45
CA ARG A 68 22.23 -6.48 -5.76
C ARG A 68 23.27 -6.12 -6.81
N ARG A 69 24.27 -5.31 -6.46
CA ARG A 69 25.41 -4.94 -7.32
C ARG A 69 26.29 -6.16 -7.64
N CYS A 70 26.39 -7.11 -6.70
CA CYS A 70 27.03 -8.42 -6.93
C CYS A 70 26.15 -9.41 -7.73
N GLY A 71 24.94 -9.00 -8.14
CA GLY A 71 24.06 -9.76 -9.04
C GLY A 71 22.83 -10.42 -8.38
N CYS A 72 22.62 -10.27 -7.07
CA CYS A 72 21.40 -10.76 -6.43
C CYS A 72 20.15 -10.01 -6.94
N ARG A 73 19.00 -10.69 -7.00
CA ARG A 73 17.70 -10.05 -7.25
C ARG A 73 16.68 -10.53 -6.23
N PHE A 74 15.87 -9.62 -5.72
CA PHE A 74 14.87 -9.86 -4.67
C PHE A 74 13.49 -9.48 -5.23
N LEU A 75 12.76 -10.48 -5.71
CA LEU A 75 11.58 -10.29 -6.56
C LEU A 75 10.27 -10.30 -5.77
N ARG A 76 10.21 -11.07 -4.68
CA ARG A 76 9.04 -11.24 -3.81
C ARG A 76 9.45 -11.83 -2.45
N PRO A 77 8.57 -11.82 -1.44
CA PRO A 77 8.80 -12.48 -0.16
C PRO A 77 9.08 -13.99 -0.28
N GLY A 78 9.84 -14.51 0.67
CA GLY A 78 10.19 -15.92 0.76
C GLY A 78 11.37 -16.36 -0.11
N LYS A 79 11.83 -17.60 0.13
CA LYS A 79 13.06 -18.14 -0.48
C LYS A 79 12.98 -18.32 -2.00
N THR A 80 11.78 -18.56 -2.52
CA THR A 80 11.52 -18.67 -3.97
C THR A 80 11.38 -17.31 -4.63
N GLY A 81 11.62 -16.20 -3.91
CA GLY A 81 11.64 -14.86 -4.45
C GLY A 81 13.04 -14.30 -4.68
N GLU A 82 14.08 -15.11 -4.52
CA GLU A 82 15.48 -14.65 -4.58
C GLU A 82 16.25 -15.29 -5.71
N VAL A 83 17.04 -14.47 -6.41
CA VAL A 83 18.06 -14.90 -7.37
C VAL A 83 19.40 -14.61 -6.74
N ILE A 84 20.23 -15.65 -6.57
CA ILE A 84 21.56 -15.51 -6.00
C ILE A 84 22.57 -16.10 -6.97
N PRO A 85 23.46 -15.28 -7.56
CA PRO A 85 24.45 -15.77 -8.50
C PRO A 85 25.53 -16.55 -7.76
N ARG A 86 26.15 -17.51 -8.46
CA ARG A 86 27.38 -18.16 -7.99
C ARG A 86 28.56 -17.51 -8.68
N VAL A 87 29.39 -16.82 -7.91
CA VAL A 87 30.52 -16.04 -8.41
C VAL A 87 31.72 -16.24 -7.49
N PRO A 88 32.96 -16.17 -8.00
CA PRO A 88 34.13 -16.29 -7.15
C PRO A 88 34.27 -15.08 -6.22
N LEU A 89 34.92 -15.28 -5.06
CA LEU A 89 35.11 -14.22 -4.06
C LEU A 89 35.91 -13.03 -4.63
N GLU A 90 36.91 -13.31 -5.46
CA GLU A 90 37.73 -12.31 -6.14
C GLU A 90 36.96 -11.44 -7.16
N SER A 91 35.75 -11.82 -7.56
CA SER A 91 34.91 -10.95 -8.41
C SER A 91 34.03 -9.97 -7.62
N ILE A 92 34.07 -10.04 -6.28
CA ILE A 92 33.29 -9.16 -5.41
C ILE A 92 34.02 -7.83 -5.27
N ASP A 93 33.71 -6.92 -6.18
CA ASP A 93 34.24 -5.56 -6.26
C ASP A 93 33.06 -4.58 -6.39
N VAL A 94 32.83 -3.78 -5.35
CA VAL A 94 31.75 -2.79 -5.29
C VAL A 94 32.23 -1.56 -4.54
N HIS A 95 32.15 -0.42 -5.23
CA HIS A 95 32.40 0.91 -4.67
C HIS A 95 31.19 1.80 -4.94
N ALA A 96 30.56 2.32 -3.88
CA ALA A 96 29.38 3.15 -4.01
C ALA A 96 29.20 4.07 -2.80
N GLU A 97 28.62 5.24 -3.03
CA GLU A 97 28.12 6.15 -2.01
C GLU A 97 26.67 6.47 -2.36
N VAL A 98 25.74 6.20 -1.44
CA VAL A 98 24.31 6.18 -1.77
C VAL A 98 23.49 6.86 -0.67
N SER A 99 22.57 7.70 -1.14
CA SER A 99 21.42 8.18 -0.38
C SER A 99 20.16 7.81 -1.19
N PRO A 100 19.17 7.11 -0.60
CA PRO A 100 17.94 6.77 -1.32
C PRO A 100 17.22 8.03 -1.83
N ALA A 101 16.55 7.91 -2.98
CA ALA A 101 15.91 9.05 -3.65
C ALA A 101 14.72 9.63 -2.86
N SER A 102 13.93 8.77 -2.22
CA SER A 102 12.78 9.15 -1.40
C SER A 102 13.04 8.85 0.08
N ARG A 103 12.65 9.75 0.99
CA ARG A 103 12.71 9.53 2.46
C ARG A 103 11.66 8.52 2.91
N HIS A 104 10.45 8.61 2.38
CA HIS A 104 9.32 7.71 2.70
C HIS A 104 9.19 6.63 1.65
N ARG A 105 9.35 5.36 2.08
CA ARG A 105 9.26 4.19 1.21
C ARG A 105 8.52 3.10 1.96
N GLY A 106 7.20 3.29 2.06
CA GLY A 106 6.35 2.53 2.99
C GLY A 106 5.30 1.64 2.34
N ILE A 107 4.90 0.63 3.09
CA ILE A 107 3.77 -0.25 2.78
C ILE A 107 2.76 -0.16 3.92
N THR A 108 1.49 -0.06 3.57
CA THR A 108 0.35 -0.01 4.49
C THR A 108 -0.52 -1.23 4.32
N ILE A 109 -0.94 -1.81 5.44
CA ILE A 109 -1.75 -3.04 5.47
C ILE A 109 -3.16 -2.83 4.92
N GLU A 110 -3.53 -3.62 3.92
CA GLU A 110 -4.89 -3.87 3.41
C GLU A 110 -5.00 -5.34 3.01
N GLY A 111 -6.20 -5.78 2.60
CA GLY A 111 -6.42 -7.14 2.09
C GLY A 111 -6.95 -8.13 3.11
N ALA A 112 -6.98 -9.40 2.71
CA ALA A 112 -7.14 -10.55 3.59
C ALA A 112 -5.76 -11.19 3.77
N VAL A 113 -5.17 -11.07 4.97
CA VAL A 113 -3.75 -11.44 5.19
C VAL A 113 -3.55 -12.29 6.44
N SER A 114 -2.61 -13.23 6.38
CA SER A 114 -2.12 -13.95 7.55
C SER A 114 -1.00 -13.19 8.26
N LEU A 115 -0.69 -13.56 9.51
CA LEU A 115 0.50 -13.03 10.20
C LEU A 115 1.78 -13.32 9.39
N GLU A 116 1.92 -14.54 8.88
CA GLU A 116 3.09 -14.98 8.11
C GLU A 116 3.29 -14.13 6.85
N ASN A 117 2.20 -13.80 6.13
CA ASN A 117 2.30 -12.91 4.97
C ASN A 117 2.93 -11.56 5.33
N VAL A 118 2.48 -10.97 6.45
CA VAL A 118 2.98 -9.67 6.89
C VAL A 118 4.43 -9.77 7.36
N LEU A 119 4.79 -10.79 8.14
CA LEU A 119 6.15 -10.98 8.63
C LEU A 119 7.15 -11.25 7.49
N ASP A 120 6.76 -12.04 6.48
CA ASP A 120 7.57 -12.31 5.30
C ASP A 120 7.74 -11.06 4.44
N LEU A 121 6.69 -10.25 4.32
CA LEU A 121 6.76 -8.99 3.60
C LEU A 121 7.68 -7.97 4.28
N ILE A 122 7.62 -7.84 5.61
CA ILE A 122 8.54 -6.98 6.39
C ILE A 122 9.98 -7.48 6.26
N GLU A 123 10.19 -8.79 6.16
CA GLU A 123 11.52 -9.35 5.91
C GLU A 123 12.06 -9.01 4.52
N TRP A 124 11.20 -9.02 3.51
CA TRP A 124 11.55 -8.68 2.14
C TRP A 124 11.64 -7.17 1.88
N ALA A 125 10.89 -6.35 2.60
CA ALA A 125 10.74 -4.92 2.35
C ALA A 125 12.10 -4.16 2.20
N PRO A 126 13.08 -4.30 3.12
CA PRO A 126 14.40 -3.66 2.94
C PRO A 126 15.17 -4.19 1.73
N LYS A 127 14.98 -5.47 1.35
CA LYS A 127 15.60 -6.04 0.14
C LYS A 127 15.10 -5.33 -1.11
N ALA A 128 13.82 -4.94 -1.13
CA ALA A 128 13.20 -4.19 -2.22
C ALA A 128 13.42 -2.66 -2.14
N GLY A 129 13.98 -2.16 -1.04
CA GLY A 129 14.30 -0.74 -0.84
C GLY A 129 13.34 0.01 0.06
N PHE A 130 12.30 -0.64 0.61
CA PHE A 130 11.37 -0.01 1.56
C PHE A 130 12.00 0.16 2.95
N ASN A 131 11.54 1.16 3.70
CA ASN A 131 12.05 1.47 5.04
C ASN A 131 10.97 1.61 6.12
N SER A 132 9.70 1.50 5.77
CA SER A 132 8.60 1.66 6.73
C SER A 132 7.45 0.68 6.49
N TYR A 133 6.71 0.42 7.55
CA TYR A 133 5.48 -0.39 7.52
C TYR A 133 4.40 0.26 8.39
N PHE A 134 3.16 0.22 7.94
CA PHE A 134 2.05 0.92 8.56
C PHE A 134 0.86 -0.01 8.86
N ILE A 135 0.46 -0.01 10.13
CA ILE A 135 -0.79 -0.61 10.61
C ILE A 135 -1.85 0.49 10.81
N GLN A 136 -2.94 0.45 10.03
CA GLN A 136 -3.93 1.55 9.94
C GLN A 136 -4.89 1.66 11.12
N PHE A 137 -5.11 0.58 11.87
CA PHE A 137 -6.02 0.52 13.02
C PHE A 137 -5.24 0.26 14.32
N ARG A 138 -5.91 0.31 15.48
CA ARG A 138 -5.25 -0.07 16.75
C ARG A 138 -4.96 -1.56 16.75
N THR A 139 -5.91 -2.35 16.27
CA THR A 139 -5.74 -3.75 15.89
C THR A 139 -6.07 -3.85 14.41
N ALA A 140 -5.22 -4.49 13.60
CA ALA A 140 -5.54 -4.77 12.20
C ALA A 140 -6.57 -5.92 12.08
N PHE A 141 -7.56 -5.96 12.98
CA PHE A 141 -8.49 -7.07 13.15
C PHE A 141 -9.24 -7.36 11.85
N GLU A 142 -9.81 -6.33 11.22
CA GLU A 142 -10.57 -6.48 9.97
C GLU A 142 -9.78 -7.22 8.88
N PHE A 143 -8.48 -6.95 8.72
CA PHE A 143 -7.65 -7.58 7.68
C PHE A 143 -7.28 -9.02 7.99
N PHE A 144 -6.99 -9.31 9.26
CA PHE A 144 -6.71 -10.68 9.70
C PHE A 144 -7.98 -11.52 9.74
N ASP A 145 -9.10 -10.98 10.24
CA ASP A 145 -10.39 -11.68 10.29
C ASP A 145 -10.84 -12.09 8.89
N ARG A 146 -10.65 -11.25 7.87
CA ARG A 146 -10.92 -11.65 6.47
C ARG A 146 -10.14 -12.89 6.04
N TRP A 147 -8.89 -13.03 6.47
CA TRP A 147 -8.10 -14.22 6.20
C TRP A 147 -8.55 -15.43 7.01
N TYR A 148 -8.56 -15.34 8.35
CA TYR A 148 -8.85 -16.49 9.22
C TYR A 148 -10.32 -16.94 9.12
N SER A 149 -11.26 -16.03 8.88
CA SER A 149 -12.65 -16.41 8.61
C SER A 149 -12.87 -16.96 7.20
N HIS A 150 -11.84 -16.92 6.34
CA HIS A 150 -11.85 -17.28 4.92
C HIS A 150 -12.94 -16.53 4.15
N ALA A 151 -13.01 -15.21 4.36
CA ALA A 151 -14.00 -14.36 3.72
C ALA A 151 -13.87 -14.45 2.19
N GLY A 152 -14.96 -14.84 1.51
CA GLY A 152 -14.99 -15.03 0.05
C GLY A 152 -14.57 -16.42 -0.43
N ASN A 153 -14.19 -17.34 0.46
CA ASN A 153 -13.88 -18.73 0.11
C ASN A 153 -14.66 -19.76 0.94
N ASP A 154 -15.80 -20.18 0.39
CA ASP A 154 -16.71 -21.14 1.03
C ASP A 154 -16.17 -22.58 1.07
N LEU A 155 -15.02 -22.86 0.44
CA LEU A 155 -14.41 -24.19 0.41
C LEU A 155 -13.51 -24.44 1.63
N ILE A 156 -13.17 -23.39 2.39
CA ILE A 156 -12.29 -23.47 3.55
C ILE A 156 -13.11 -23.16 4.81
N PRO A 157 -13.11 -24.05 5.83
CA PRO A 157 -13.81 -23.79 7.08
C PRO A 157 -13.25 -22.55 7.79
N ARG A 158 -14.15 -21.74 8.35
CA ARG A 158 -13.82 -20.55 9.14
C ARG A 158 -12.95 -20.93 10.34
N GLU A 159 -11.87 -20.20 10.56
CA GLU A 159 -11.03 -20.31 11.75
C GLU A 159 -11.43 -19.24 12.78
N PRO A 160 -11.54 -19.59 14.07
CA PRO A 160 -11.79 -18.59 15.11
C PRO A 160 -10.62 -17.59 15.19
N PHE A 161 -10.96 -16.31 15.18
CA PHE A 161 -10.00 -15.22 15.33
C PHE A 161 -10.57 -14.14 16.24
N SER A 162 -9.73 -13.58 17.12
CA SER A 162 -10.16 -12.65 18.17
C SER A 162 -9.40 -11.33 18.13
N GLU A 163 -9.95 -10.29 18.76
CA GLU A 163 -9.25 -9.01 18.96
C GLU A 163 -7.94 -9.17 19.75
N GLU A 164 -7.88 -10.14 20.67
CA GLU A 164 -6.66 -10.45 21.41
C GLU A 164 -5.57 -11.02 20.49
N ASP A 165 -5.96 -11.88 19.54
CA ASP A 165 -5.05 -12.39 18.52
C ASP A 165 -4.55 -11.28 17.60
N ALA A 166 -5.44 -10.40 17.14
CA ALA A 166 -5.07 -9.23 16.33
C ALA A 166 -4.08 -8.32 17.07
N ALA A 167 -4.35 -8.00 18.35
CA ALA A 167 -3.44 -7.19 19.17
C ALA A 167 -2.08 -7.89 19.38
N ARG A 168 -2.08 -9.22 19.56
CA ARG A 168 -0.83 -10.00 19.64
C ARG A 168 -0.04 -9.96 18.34
N PHE A 169 -0.71 -10.08 17.20
CA PHE A 169 -0.08 -9.98 15.88
C PHE A 169 0.53 -8.61 15.64
N VAL A 170 -0.17 -7.52 15.97
CA VAL A 170 0.38 -6.16 15.85
C VAL A 170 1.65 -5.98 16.68
N ARG A 171 1.72 -6.56 17.90
CA ARG A 171 2.97 -6.54 18.70
C ARG A 171 4.11 -7.28 18.00
N MET A 172 3.85 -8.49 17.48
CA MET A 172 4.86 -9.27 16.75
C MET A 172 5.34 -8.56 15.49
N ILE A 173 4.43 -7.87 14.79
CA ILE A 173 4.73 -7.06 13.61
C ILE A 173 5.63 -5.87 14.00
N ALA A 174 5.25 -5.11 15.04
CA ALA A 174 6.07 -4.00 15.52
C ALA A 174 7.48 -4.47 15.92
N GLU A 175 7.61 -5.60 16.62
CA GLU A 175 8.90 -6.21 16.94
C GLU A 175 9.72 -6.55 15.68
N LYS A 176 9.10 -7.14 14.65
CA LYS A 176 9.76 -7.50 13.38
C LYS A 176 10.20 -6.26 12.58
N VAL A 177 9.41 -5.19 12.60
CA VAL A 177 9.77 -3.87 12.02
C VAL A 177 10.98 -3.28 12.77
N LYS A 178 10.96 -3.30 14.11
CA LYS A 178 12.04 -2.73 14.94
C LYS A 178 13.33 -3.54 14.91
N GLU A 179 13.26 -4.86 14.73
CA GLU A 179 14.44 -5.70 14.51
C GLU A 179 15.27 -5.21 13.32
N ARG A 180 14.63 -4.62 12.30
CA ARG A 180 15.25 -4.06 11.09
C ARG A 180 15.56 -2.58 11.19
N ASP A 181 15.32 -1.96 12.35
CA ASP A 181 15.28 -0.51 12.49
C ASP A 181 14.39 0.10 11.40
N MET A 182 13.25 -0.50 11.00
CA MET A 182 12.33 0.16 10.05
C MET A 182 11.46 1.20 10.77
N ILE A 183 10.88 2.15 10.05
CA ILE A 183 9.96 3.14 10.62
C ILE A 183 8.60 2.45 10.83
N PHE A 184 8.15 2.42 12.08
CA PHE A 184 6.83 1.92 12.40
C PHE A 184 5.81 3.06 12.43
N HIS A 185 4.88 3.00 11.48
CA HIS A 185 3.71 3.86 11.45
C HIS A 185 2.54 3.12 12.08
N ALA A 186 1.72 3.82 12.87
CA ALA A 186 0.57 3.21 13.54
C ALA A 186 -0.67 4.11 13.54
N VAL A 187 -1.84 3.45 13.59
CA VAL A 187 -3.17 3.96 13.89
C VAL A 187 -3.55 5.25 13.17
N GLY A 188 -4.11 5.10 11.97
CA GLY A 188 -4.81 6.18 11.28
C GLY A 188 -6.27 6.30 11.69
N HIS A 189 -6.98 5.18 11.75
CA HIS A 189 -8.43 5.10 11.94
C HIS A 189 -8.86 4.95 13.42
N GLY A 190 -10.17 5.12 13.65
CA GLY A 190 -10.83 4.78 14.92
C GLY A 190 -10.81 5.88 15.99
N TRP A 191 -10.09 6.99 15.77
CA TRP A 191 -9.99 8.09 16.76
C TRP A 191 -11.33 8.74 17.08
N THR A 192 -12.19 8.95 16.07
CA THR A 192 -13.51 9.58 16.25
C THR A 192 -14.42 8.71 17.14
N ALA A 193 -14.43 7.40 16.90
CA ALA A 193 -15.15 6.43 17.74
C ALA A 193 -14.56 6.35 19.16
N ALA A 194 -13.24 6.28 19.28
CA ALA A 194 -12.57 6.23 20.59
C ALA A 194 -12.88 7.48 21.44
N CYS A 195 -12.95 8.66 20.80
CA CYS A 195 -13.32 9.91 21.48
C CYS A 195 -14.75 9.88 22.06
N VAL A 196 -15.64 9.03 21.56
CA VAL A 196 -16.98 8.82 22.14
C VAL A 196 -17.06 7.57 23.01
N GLY A 197 -15.93 6.91 23.28
CA GLY A 197 -15.82 5.74 24.16
C GLY A 197 -16.22 4.43 23.48
N ILE A 198 -16.06 4.32 22.17
CA ILE A 198 -16.40 3.15 21.36
C ILE A 198 -15.15 2.65 20.65
N SER A 199 -14.89 1.34 20.68
CA SER A 199 -13.82 0.74 19.86
C SER A 199 -14.32 0.55 18.44
N ALA A 200 -13.51 0.92 17.45
CA ALA A 200 -13.81 0.72 16.05
C ALA A 200 -12.53 0.32 15.30
N ASP A 201 -12.37 -0.98 15.08
CA ASP A 201 -11.25 -1.59 14.36
C ASP A 201 -11.73 -2.20 13.02
N GLY A 202 -12.65 -1.49 12.36
CA GLY A 202 -13.25 -1.84 11.06
C GLY A 202 -14.52 -1.03 10.75
N TRP A 203 -15.20 -1.39 9.66
CA TRP A 203 -16.38 -0.67 9.13
C TRP A 203 -17.72 -1.31 9.55
N LYS A 204 -17.74 -2.05 10.66
CA LYS A 204 -18.95 -2.73 11.13
C LYS A 204 -19.99 -1.70 11.64
N GLY A 205 -21.24 -1.89 11.22
CA GLY A 205 -22.36 -1.11 11.72
C GLY A 205 -22.66 -1.40 13.19
N MET A 206 -23.26 -0.44 13.89
CA MET A 206 -23.64 -0.55 15.29
C MET A 206 -25.02 0.07 15.54
N ASP A 207 -25.75 -0.53 16.48
CA ASP A 207 -27.03 0.01 16.95
C ASP A 207 -26.84 1.39 17.62
N ASP A 208 -27.86 2.24 17.53
CA ASP A 208 -27.82 3.63 18.01
C ASP A 208 -28.07 3.75 19.53
N ASP A 209 -27.41 2.91 20.32
CA ASP A 209 -27.50 2.85 21.79
C ASP A 209 -26.58 3.88 22.47
N LEU A 210 -26.58 5.11 21.94
CA LEU A 210 -25.75 6.20 22.46
C LEU A 210 -26.40 6.93 23.63
N THR A 211 -25.61 7.20 24.68
CA THR A 211 -26.01 8.15 25.72
C THR A 211 -26.16 9.57 25.16
N ASP A 212 -26.96 10.42 25.82
CA ASP A 212 -27.13 11.82 25.40
C ASP A 212 -25.79 12.57 25.30
N ARG A 213 -24.86 12.25 26.20
CA ARG A 213 -23.50 12.80 26.16
C ARG A 213 -22.75 12.36 24.91
N GLN A 214 -22.80 11.08 24.55
CA GLN A 214 -22.16 10.57 23.34
C GLN A 214 -22.79 11.18 22.09
N ARG A 215 -24.12 11.17 22.02
CA ARG A 215 -24.87 11.76 20.92
C ARG A 215 -24.56 13.25 20.73
N GLY A 216 -24.43 14.00 21.82
CA GLY A 216 -24.06 15.41 21.79
C GLY A 216 -22.63 15.69 21.27
N MET A 217 -21.74 14.69 21.27
CA MET A 217 -20.39 14.81 20.71
C MET A 217 -20.34 14.57 19.19
N LEU A 218 -21.29 13.82 18.63
CA LEU A 218 -21.33 13.49 17.21
C LEU A 218 -21.65 14.71 16.35
N ALA A 219 -21.24 14.67 15.08
CA ALA A 219 -21.60 15.67 14.08
C ALA A 219 -23.12 15.77 13.93
N GLU A 220 -23.61 16.98 13.70
CA GLU A 220 -24.99 17.24 13.33
C GLU A 220 -25.11 17.28 11.81
N ILE A 221 -25.92 16.39 11.24
CA ILE A 221 -26.16 16.28 9.80
C ILE A 221 -27.67 16.28 9.57
N GLY A 222 -28.16 17.22 8.76
CA GLY A 222 -29.60 17.40 8.54
C GLY A 222 -30.38 17.65 9.83
N GLY A 223 -29.76 18.29 10.82
CA GLY A 223 -30.34 18.55 12.14
C GLY A 223 -30.40 17.34 13.08
N LYS A 224 -29.75 16.21 12.74
CA LYS A 224 -29.71 14.99 13.57
C LYS A 224 -28.28 14.64 13.97
N ARG A 225 -28.13 14.01 15.14
CA ARG A 225 -26.85 13.50 15.65
C ARG A 225 -26.97 11.99 15.91
N GLY A 226 -26.11 11.23 15.27
CA GLY A 226 -26.07 9.77 15.30
C GLY A 226 -24.92 9.26 14.43
N PHE A 227 -24.72 7.95 14.39
CA PHE A 227 -23.71 7.37 13.51
C PHE A 227 -24.09 7.60 12.04
N PHE A 228 -23.15 8.12 11.27
CA PHE A 228 -23.30 8.27 9.83
C PHE A 228 -23.37 6.89 9.20
N ASN A 229 -24.43 6.62 8.44
CA ASN A 229 -24.76 5.30 7.88
C ASN A 229 -24.75 4.14 8.90
N GLY A 230 -24.94 4.43 10.20
CA GLY A 230 -24.87 3.44 11.26
C GLY A 230 -23.45 2.94 11.59
N ILE A 231 -22.40 3.56 11.05
CA ILE A 231 -21.01 3.09 11.20
C ILE A 231 -20.20 4.09 12.04
N PRO A 232 -19.69 3.72 13.24
CA PRO A 232 -18.90 4.61 14.09
C PRO A 232 -17.63 5.15 13.41
N LEU A 233 -16.93 4.32 12.64
CA LEU A 233 -15.71 4.71 11.92
C LEU A 233 -15.97 5.82 10.88
N ASN A 234 -17.14 5.79 10.25
CA ASN A 234 -17.57 6.76 9.25
C ASN A 234 -18.20 8.00 9.88
N THR A 235 -18.14 8.17 11.21
CA THR A 235 -18.86 9.25 11.89
C THR A 235 -17.92 10.36 12.35
N ASN A 236 -18.14 11.57 11.83
CA ASN A 236 -17.45 12.78 12.28
C ASN A 236 -18.04 13.33 13.58
N LEU A 237 -17.29 14.20 14.26
CA LEU A 237 -17.68 14.79 15.54
C LEU A 237 -17.98 16.28 15.44
N CYS A 238 -18.58 16.84 16.48
CA CYS A 238 -18.83 18.27 16.64
C CYS A 238 -17.57 18.99 17.14
N TYR A 239 -16.62 19.27 16.23
CA TYR A 239 -15.33 19.83 16.62
C TYR A 239 -15.37 21.28 17.11
N SER A 240 -16.49 22.01 17.01
CA SER A 240 -16.65 23.30 17.68
C SER A 240 -16.74 23.16 19.20
N ASN A 241 -17.17 22.01 19.71
CA ASN A 241 -17.19 21.70 21.14
C ASN A 241 -15.75 21.50 21.68
N PRO A 242 -15.24 22.36 22.58
CA PRO A 242 -13.89 22.21 23.12
C PRO A 242 -13.64 20.87 23.82
N ALA A 243 -14.66 20.31 24.50
CA ALA A 243 -14.53 19.03 25.18
C ALA A 243 -14.28 17.86 24.21
N VAL A 244 -14.81 17.94 22.98
CA VAL A 244 -14.53 16.94 21.94
C VAL A 244 -13.07 17.02 21.51
N ARG A 245 -12.57 18.23 21.24
CA ARG A 245 -11.16 18.43 20.85
C ARG A 245 -10.19 18.00 21.96
N GLU A 246 -10.52 18.29 23.22
CA GLU A 246 -9.73 17.86 24.37
C GLU A 246 -9.70 16.34 24.53
N ARG A 247 -10.83 15.64 24.34
CA ARG A 247 -10.89 14.18 24.37
C ARG A 247 -10.10 13.55 23.22
N MET A 248 -10.29 14.05 21.99
CA MET A 248 -9.49 13.60 20.83
C MET A 248 -7.99 13.71 21.12
N ALA A 249 -7.54 14.86 21.63
CA ALA A 249 -6.13 15.06 21.94
C ALA A 249 -5.64 14.12 23.04
N GLU A 250 -6.45 13.90 24.09
CA GLU A 250 -6.11 12.98 25.18
C GLU A 250 -5.99 11.53 24.71
N GLU A 251 -6.90 11.06 23.86
CA GLU A 251 -6.85 9.70 23.32
C GLU A 251 -5.58 9.45 22.51
N VAL A 252 -5.21 10.40 21.64
CA VAL A 252 -4.00 10.32 20.81
C VAL A 252 -2.73 10.36 21.68
N VAL A 253 -2.67 11.27 22.65
CA VAL A 253 -1.52 11.43 23.55
C VAL A 253 -1.36 10.20 24.45
N SER A 254 -2.45 9.66 24.97
CA SER A 254 -2.44 8.45 25.80
C SER A 254 -1.92 7.25 25.02
N TYR A 255 -2.36 7.10 23.76
CA TYR A 255 -1.85 6.04 22.88
C TYR A 255 -0.34 6.22 22.62
N ALA A 256 0.10 7.42 22.24
CA ALA A 256 1.53 7.69 22.01
C ALA A 256 2.40 7.41 23.25
N ALA A 257 1.89 7.70 24.45
CA ALA A 257 2.59 7.41 25.71
C ALA A 257 2.68 5.90 26.00
N ALA A 258 1.63 5.14 25.64
CA ALA A 258 1.57 3.69 25.84
C ALA A 258 2.38 2.90 24.81
N HIS A 259 2.68 3.49 23.66
CA HIS A 259 3.31 2.85 22.50
C HIS A 259 4.61 3.54 22.07
N PRO A 260 5.68 3.51 22.89
CA PRO A 260 6.96 4.17 22.57
C PRO A 260 7.68 3.54 21.36
N GLU A 261 7.26 2.36 20.91
CA GLU A 261 7.71 1.74 19.67
C GLU A 261 7.17 2.45 18.42
N VAL A 262 6.14 3.29 18.50
CA VAL A 262 5.60 3.99 17.33
C VAL A 262 6.47 5.21 17.01
N ASP A 263 7.04 5.23 15.80
CA ASP A 263 7.83 6.38 15.33
C ASP A 263 6.91 7.50 14.81
N VAL A 264 5.87 7.10 14.07
CA VAL A 264 4.91 7.99 13.41
C VAL A 264 3.49 7.54 13.73
N LEU A 265 2.75 8.34 14.49
CA LEU A 265 1.35 8.11 14.80
C LEU A 265 0.48 8.91 13.84
N HIS A 266 -0.47 8.26 13.20
CA HIS A 266 -1.37 8.93 12.27
C HIS A 266 -2.60 9.49 13.00
N LEU A 267 -3.23 10.52 12.43
CA LEU A 267 -4.50 11.05 12.95
C LEU A 267 -5.48 11.24 11.81
N TRP A 268 -6.33 10.25 11.55
CA TRP A 268 -7.40 10.39 10.56
C TRP A 268 -8.73 10.64 11.26
N LEU A 269 -9.59 11.40 10.58
CA LEU A 269 -10.95 11.65 11.06
C LEU A 269 -11.87 10.54 10.52
N ALA A 270 -13.17 10.83 10.39
CA ALA A 270 -14.12 9.86 9.89
C ALA A 270 -13.74 9.36 8.48
N ASP A 271 -13.88 8.06 8.26
CA ASP A 271 -13.55 7.42 6.97
C ASP A 271 -14.74 7.39 6.01
N ASP A 272 -15.35 8.56 5.81
CA ASP A 272 -16.43 8.77 4.85
C ASP A 272 -16.56 10.27 4.57
N SER A 273 -17.20 10.61 3.47
CA SER A 273 -17.32 11.97 2.98
C SER A 273 -18.67 12.59 3.30
N ASN A 274 -18.75 13.93 3.20
CA ASN A 274 -20.01 14.66 3.29
C ASN A 274 -20.79 14.46 4.61
N ASN A 275 -20.07 14.23 5.70
CA ASN A 275 -20.60 13.98 7.03
C ASN A 275 -20.04 14.96 8.09
N VAL A 276 -19.56 16.14 7.67
CA VAL A 276 -18.99 17.16 8.54
C VAL A 276 -20.10 17.91 9.29
N CYS A 277 -19.92 18.14 10.60
CA CYS A 277 -20.92 18.79 11.45
C CYS A 277 -21.42 20.14 10.89
N GLU A 278 -22.75 20.27 10.79
CA GLU A 278 -23.47 21.42 10.23
C GLU A 278 -23.94 22.44 11.27
N CYS A 279 -23.71 22.17 12.57
CA CYS A 279 -24.17 23.08 13.62
C CYS A 279 -23.58 24.49 13.42
N ALA A 280 -24.31 25.52 13.86
CA ALA A 280 -23.96 26.92 13.60
C ALA A 280 -22.50 27.25 13.96
N ALA A 281 -22.02 26.77 15.12
CA ALA A 281 -20.65 27.01 15.56
C ALA A 281 -19.59 26.29 14.71
N CYS A 282 -19.85 25.06 14.23
CA CYS A 282 -18.93 24.36 13.32
C CYS A 282 -18.88 25.05 11.95
N ALA A 283 -20.00 25.62 11.49
CA ALA A 283 -20.12 26.29 10.21
C ALA A 283 -19.33 27.60 10.11
N GLU A 284 -18.96 28.22 11.24
CA GLU A 284 -18.16 29.46 11.27
C GLU A 284 -16.73 29.31 10.74
N ARG A 285 -16.22 28.07 10.61
CA ARG A 285 -14.86 27.79 10.15
C ARG A 285 -14.81 26.68 9.12
N ARG A 286 -13.70 26.61 8.35
CA ARG A 286 -13.44 25.48 7.48
C ARG A 286 -13.17 24.24 8.33
N PHE A 287 -13.47 23.07 7.78
CA PHE A 287 -13.28 21.81 8.51
C PHE A 287 -11.81 21.60 8.93
N SER A 288 -10.88 21.91 8.03
CA SER A 288 -9.44 21.87 8.28
C SER A 288 -8.94 22.84 9.35
N ASP A 289 -9.65 23.95 9.63
CA ASP A 289 -9.29 24.82 10.76
C ASP A 289 -9.46 24.07 12.09
N TRP A 290 -10.60 23.38 12.27
CA TRP A 290 -10.86 22.57 13.45
C TRP A 290 -9.84 21.44 13.61
N TYR A 291 -9.46 20.82 12.49
CA TYR A 291 -8.45 19.78 12.47
C TYR A 291 -7.07 20.30 12.93
N VAL A 292 -6.63 21.45 12.40
CA VAL A 292 -5.36 22.08 12.81
C VAL A 292 -5.37 22.53 14.27
N MET A 293 -6.51 22.96 14.80
CA MET A 293 -6.62 23.24 16.24
C MET A 293 -6.36 21.98 17.09
N MET A 294 -6.88 20.82 16.68
CA MET A 294 -6.63 19.55 17.37
C MET A 294 -5.16 19.11 17.24
N LEU A 295 -4.57 19.22 16.04
CA LEU A 295 -3.16 18.91 15.81
C LEU A 295 -2.25 19.74 16.74
N ASN A 296 -2.47 21.06 16.81
CA ASN A 296 -1.71 21.95 17.68
C ASN A 296 -1.86 21.60 19.18
N GLU A 297 -3.05 21.17 19.61
CA GLU A 297 -3.27 20.74 21.00
C GLU A 297 -2.57 19.41 21.31
N ILE A 298 -2.56 18.47 20.37
CA ILE A 298 -1.81 17.20 20.48
C ILE A 298 -0.32 17.49 20.62
N ASP A 299 0.27 18.32 19.74
CA ASP A 299 1.70 18.67 19.84
C ASP A 299 2.04 19.32 21.18
N ARG A 300 1.20 20.25 21.66
CA ARG A 300 1.40 20.91 22.95
C ARG A 300 1.49 19.89 24.09
N ARG A 301 0.60 18.89 24.12
CA ARG A 301 0.56 17.84 25.14
C ARG A 301 1.75 16.88 25.02
N LEU A 302 2.05 16.39 23.82
CA LEU A 302 3.20 15.52 23.57
C LEU A 302 4.51 16.19 23.98
N THR A 303 4.66 17.48 23.66
CA THR A 303 5.84 18.28 24.02
C THR A 303 5.96 18.45 25.53
N ALA A 304 4.84 18.71 26.24
CA ALA A 304 4.82 18.79 27.69
C ALA A 304 5.19 17.47 28.38
N LEU A 305 4.92 16.33 27.74
CA LEU A 305 5.27 14.99 28.22
C LEU A 305 6.62 14.49 27.69
N HIS A 306 7.36 15.30 26.93
CA HIS A 306 8.62 14.93 26.27
C HIS A 306 8.51 13.72 25.32
N ILE A 307 7.33 13.48 24.74
CA ILE A 307 7.10 12.41 23.76
C ILE A 307 7.54 12.91 22.38
N ARG A 308 8.43 12.15 21.72
CA ARG A 308 9.06 12.53 20.45
C ARG A 308 8.36 12.01 19.19
N THR A 309 7.37 11.12 19.34
CA THR A 309 6.57 10.56 18.24
C THR A 309 6.12 11.65 17.27
N LYS A 310 6.33 11.43 15.97
CA LYS A 310 5.83 12.33 14.92
C LYS A 310 4.35 12.09 14.71
N ILE A 311 3.62 13.14 14.34
CA ILE A 311 2.21 13.01 13.98
C ILE A 311 2.06 13.14 12.47
N CYS A 312 1.51 12.12 11.84
CA CYS A 312 1.16 12.16 10.43
C CYS A 312 -0.30 12.58 10.26
N PHE A 313 -0.53 13.76 9.67
CA PHE A 313 -1.88 14.27 9.42
C PHE A 313 -2.27 14.04 7.96
N LEU A 314 -3.57 13.86 7.72
CA LEU A 314 -4.09 13.40 6.44
C LEU A 314 -4.79 14.51 5.67
N VAL A 315 -4.43 14.65 4.39
CA VAL A 315 -5.11 15.49 3.41
C VAL A 315 -5.95 14.57 2.50
N TYR A 316 -7.23 14.43 2.87
CA TYR A 316 -8.18 13.44 2.35
C TYR A 316 -9.61 13.95 2.50
N LEU A 317 -10.48 13.64 1.54
CA LEU A 317 -11.90 14.04 1.54
C LEU A 317 -12.11 15.54 1.85
N ASP A 318 -12.96 15.88 2.82
CA ASP A 318 -13.21 17.26 3.25
C ASP A 318 -11.95 18.02 3.73
N LEU A 319 -10.85 17.32 4.03
CA LEU A 319 -9.55 17.92 4.39
C LEU A 319 -8.69 18.30 3.17
N TYR A 320 -9.12 18.03 1.93
CA TYR A 320 -8.44 18.55 0.75
C TYR A 320 -8.35 20.08 0.73
N TRP A 321 -9.34 20.77 1.30
CA TRP A 321 -9.32 22.22 1.44
C TRP A 321 -8.49 22.64 2.64
N ALA A 322 -7.31 23.21 2.40
CA ALA A 322 -6.41 23.77 3.42
C ALA A 322 -7.12 24.78 4.36
N PRO A 323 -6.69 24.95 5.62
CA PRO A 323 -7.37 25.84 6.58
C PRO A 323 -7.35 27.30 6.12
N GLU A 324 -8.34 28.09 6.53
CA GLU A 324 -8.38 29.52 6.20
C GLU A 324 -7.63 30.35 7.25
N THR A 325 -7.89 30.07 8.52
CA THR A 325 -7.52 30.90 9.66
C THR A 325 -6.44 30.28 10.55
N GLU A 326 -6.47 28.96 10.74
CA GLU A 326 -5.56 28.24 11.63
C GLU A 326 -4.30 27.81 10.90
N ARG A 327 -3.19 27.71 11.62
CA ARG A 327 -1.88 27.27 11.09
C ARG A 327 -1.23 26.28 12.06
N ILE A 328 -0.50 25.31 11.52
CA ILE A 328 0.32 24.39 12.32
C ILE A 328 1.50 25.18 12.90
N ARG A 329 1.63 25.19 14.23
CA ARG A 329 2.61 26.02 14.95
C ARG A 329 4.01 25.41 14.94
N ASN A 330 4.09 24.12 15.18
CA ASN A 330 5.34 23.36 15.23
C ASN A 330 5.36 22.39 14.04
N GLN A 331 5.76 22.88 12.86
CA GLN A 331 5.71 22.08 11.64
C GLN A 331 6.63 20.86 11.70
N ASP A 332 7.74 20.94 12.44
CA ASP A 332 8.66 19.83 12.64
C ASP A 332 8.00 18.63 13.35
N ARG A 333 6.95 18.82 14.16
CA ARG A 333 6.22 17.70 14.79
C ARG A 333 5.51 16.82 13.75
N PHE A 334 5.13 17.41 12.62
CA PHE A 334 4.16 16.83 11.71
C PHE A 334 4.77 16.33 10.42
N ILE A 335 4.12 15.33 9.85
CA ILE A 335 4.32 14.88 8.48
C ILE A 335 2.97 15.00 7.77
N MET A 336 2.94 15.63 6.59
CA MET A 336 1.72 15.70 5.79
C MET A 336 1.64 14.48 4.88
N MET A 337 0.55 13.74 4.99
CA MET A 337 0.21 12.66 4.08
C MET A 337 -0.90 13.11 3.13
N PHE A 338 -0.62 13.04 1.84
CA PHE A 338 -1.54 13.45 0.79
C PHE A 338 -2.15 12.21 0.13
N ALA A 339 -3.48 12.07 0.16
CA ALA A 339 -4.16 10.85 -0.30
C ALA A 339 -5.31 11.17 -1.25
N PRO A 340 -5.08 11.25 -2.58
CA PRO A 340 -6.10 11.58 -3.57
C PRO A 340 -6.98 10.38 -3.96
N ILE A 341 -7.70 9.80 -2.99
CA ILE A 341 -8.36 8.48 -3.12
C ILE A 341 -9.21 8.26 -4.38
N PHE A 342 -9.96 9.26 -4.87
CA PHE A 342 -10.86 9.04 -6.00
C PHE A 342 -10.20 9.21 -7.37
N ARG A 343 -8.90 9.50 -7.45
CA ARG A 343 -8.19 9.57 -8.74
C ARG A 343 -8.26 8.23 -9.48
N SER A 344 -8.18 8.28 -10.80
CA SER A 344 -7.93 7.10 -11.62
C SER A 344 -6.43 6.76 -11.60
N TYR A 345 -6.10 5.48 -11.51
CA TYR A 345 -4.75 4.95 -11.72
C TYR A 345 -4.51 4.49 -13.17
N ALA A 346 -5.40 4.84 -14.09
CA ALA A 346 -5.18 4.62 -15.53
C ALA A 346 -4.17 5.60 -16.14
N LYS A 347 -3.88 6.71 -15.44
CA LYS A 347 -2.93 7.73 -15.89
C LYS A 347 -2.12 8.27 -14.70
N PRO A 348 -0.85 8.66 -14.93
CA PRO A 348 -0.04 9.26 -13.89
C PRO A 348 -0.52 10.67 -13.54
N TYR A 349 0.08 11.24 -12.50
CA TYR A 349 -0.09 12.64 -12.12
C TYR A 349 0.16 13.56 -13.31
N ASP A 350 -0.82 14.42 -13.59
CA ASP A 350 -0.61 15.58 -14.43
C ASP A 350 0.01 16.67 -13.58
N CYS A 351 1.33 16.84 -13.70
CA CYS A 351 2.08 17.85 -12.96
C CYS A 351 1.92 19.26 -13.54
N SER A 352 1.09 19.46 -14.56
CA SER A 352 0.77 20.80 -15.04
C SER A 352 -0.04 21.55 -13.99
N GLU A 353 0.36 22.80 -13.68
CA GLU A 353 -0.23 23.62 -12.62
C GLU A 353 -1.68 24.09 -12.90
N ALA A 354 -2.36 23.49 -13.87
CA ALA A 354 -3.58 24.01 -14.50
C ALA A 354 -4.89 23.51 -13.88
N GLY A 355 -4.86 23.00 -12.64
CA GLY A 355 -6.09 22.61 -11.93
C GLY A 355 -6.86 23.83 -11.41
N GLU A 356 -8.11 24.01 -11.83
CA GLU A 356 -9.00 25.01 -11.23
C GLU A 356 -9.35 24.62 -9.77
N PRO A 357 -9.38 25.59 -8.84
CA PRO A 357 -9.74 25.31 -7.46
C PRO A 357 -11.21 24.88 -7.37
N LEU A 358 -11.45 23.68 -6.85
CA LEU A 358 -12.80 23.23 -6.55
C LEU A 358 -13.36 24.03 -5.37
N ARG A 359 -14.58 24.55 -5.52
CA ARG A 359 -15.26 25.27 -4.45
C ARG A 359 -15.65 24.30 -3.34
N TYR A 360 -15.25 24.60 -2.10
CA TYR A 360 -15.75 23.87 -0.94
C TYR A 360 -17.21 24.23 -0.65
N VAL A 361 -18.06 23.21 -0.56
CA VAL A 361 -19.42 23.32 -0.02
C VAL A 361 -19.61 22.16 0.95
N ARG A 362 -19.78 22.50 2.23
CA ARG A 362 -19.98 21.53 3.31
C ARG A 362 -21.04 20.48 2.94
N ASN A 363 -20.67 19.21 3.05
CA ASN A 363 -21.52 18.05 2.80
C ASN A 363 -22.17 17.98 1.41
N LYS A 364 -21.59 18.68 0.43
CA LYS A 364 -22.04 18.67 -0.97
C LYS A 364 -20.84 18.60 -1.92
N VAL A 365 -19.78 17.95 -1.48
CA VAL A 365 -18.56 17.76 -2.26
C VAL A 365 -18.78 16.63 -3.25
N VAL A 366 -18.42 16.91 -4.51
CA VAL A 366 -18.28 15.90 -5.57
C VAL A 366 -16.79 15.79 -5.89
N TYR A 367 -16.26 14.57 -5.77
CA TYR A 367 -14.83 14.35 -5.91
C TYR A 367 -14.43 14.08 -7.37
N PRO A 368 -13.34 14.67 -7.85
CA PRO A 368 -12.87 14.46 -9.22
C PRO A 368 -12.14 13.11 -9.35
N HIS A 369 -12.13 12.56 -10.56
CA HIS A 369 -11.34 11.37 -10.91
C HIS A 369 -10.01 11.69 -11.61
N THR A 370 -9.82 12.94 -12.02
CA THR A 370 -8.57 13.40 -12.66
C THR A 370 -7.60 13.93 -11.61
N THR A 371 -6.30 13.90 -11.93
CA THR A 371 -5.23 14.25 -11.00
C THR A 371 -5.04 15.76 -10.80
N ALA A 372 -5.40 16.59 -11.79
CA ALA A 372 -5.14 18.04 -11.75
C ALA A 372 -5.80 18.77 -10.54
N PRO A 373 -7.07 18.53 -10.17
CA PRO A 373 -7.63 19.12 -8.95
C PRO A 373 -6.91 18.70 -7.66
N TYR A 374 -6.42 17.45 -7.59
CA TYR A 374 -5.68 16.96 -6.44
C TYR A 374 -4.34 17.65 -6.27
N VAL A 375 -3.59 17.84 -7.37
CA VAL A 375 -2.35 18.64 -7.35
C VAL A 375 -2.64 20.05 -6.84
N ARG A 376 -3.77 20.65 -7.20
CA ARG A 376 -4.15 21.97 -6.67
C ARG A 376 -4.38 21.95 -5.15
N PHE A 377 -5.10 20.96 -4.62
CA PHE A 377 -5.29 20.82 -3.18
C PHE A 377 -3.96 20.66 -2.43
N LEU A 378 -3.03 19.87 -2.98
CA LEU A 378 -1.69 19.73 -2.44
C LEU A 378 -0.96 21.07 -2.37
N ARG A 379 -0.99 21.88 -3.45
CA ARG A 379 -0.35 23.21 -3.47
C ARG A 379 -0.94 24.17 -2.44
N ASP A 380 -2.25 24.15 -2.26
CA ASP A 380 -2.92 25.00 -1.27
C ASP A 380 -2.50 24.65 0.17
N TRP A 381 -2.26 23.36 0.46
CA TRP A 381 -1.69 22.91 1.73
C TRP A 381 -0.21 23.25 1.87
N GLN A 382 0.59 23.03 0.82
CA GLN A 382 2.01 23.37 0.81
C GLN A 382 2.23 24.87 1.01
N ALA A 383 1.34 25.74 0.53
CA ALA A 383 1.41 27.17 0.81
C ALA A 383 1.38 27.53 2.32
N GLN A 384 0.94 26.60 3.18
CA GLN A 384 0.80 26.79 4.62
C GLN A 384 1.68 25.88 5.47
N PHE A 385 2.09 24.73 4.91
CA PHE A 385 2.91 23.72 5.57
C PHE A 385 4.14 23.39 4.73
N GLN A 386 5.32 23.59 5.31
CA GLN A 386 6.65 23.40 4.74
C GLN A 386 7.40 22.24 5.43
N GLY A 387 6.73 21.50 6.31
CA GLY A 387 7.30 20.31 6.93
C GLY A 387 7.37 19.15 5.95
N ASP A 388 7.79 17.99 6.45
CA ASP A 388 8.00 16.80 5.62
C ASP A 388 6.67 16.21 5.14
N SER A 389 6.66 15.57 3.97
CA SER A 389 5.42 15.06 3.37
C SER A 389 5.63 13.89 2.41
N PHE A 390 4.59 13.09 2.21
CA PHE A 390 4.59 11.98 1.25
C PHE A 390 3.21 11.75 0.62
N ASP A 391 3.21 11.06 -0.50
CA ASP A 391 2.02 10.59 -1.21
C ASP A 391 1.52 9.25 -0.62
N PHE A 392 0.21 9.11 -0.49
CA PHE A 392 -0.45 7.89 -0.02
C PHE A 392 -1.54 7.50 -1.01
N ASP A 393 -1.26 6.46 -1.80
CA ASP A 393 -2.09 6.07 -2.94
C ASP A 393 -2.30 4.55 -2.98
N TYR A 394 -3.23 4.12 -3.85
CA TYR A 394 -3.90 2.82 -3.75
C TYR A 394 -3.76 1.94 -5.01
N HIS A 395 -2.72 2.16 -5.83
CA HIS A 395 -2.49 1.42 -7.09
C HIS A 395 -2.58 -0.11 -6.91
N LEU A 396 -1.99 -0.61 -5.83
CA LEU A 396 -1.88 -2.05 -5.53
C LEU A 396 -2.98 -2.55 -4.57
N MET A 397 -4.08 -1.82 -4.42
CA MET A 397 -5.24 -2.28 -3.64
C MET A 397 -6.31 -2.89 -4.55
N TRP A 398 -6.91 -2.06 -5.41
CA TRP A 398 -8.01 -2.49 -6.27
C TRP A 398 -7.56 -2.72 -7.72
N ASP A 399 -6.84 -1.76 -8.30
CA ASP A 399 -6.59 -1.74 -9.75
C ASP A 399 -5.57 -2.81 -10.20
N ILE A 400 -4.72 -3.32 -9.30
CA ILE A 400 -3.91 -4.54 -9.57
C ILE A 400 -4.77 -5.76 -9.95
N ASN A 401 -6.02 -5.82 -9.51
CA ASN A 401 -6.96 -6.90 -9.83
C ASN A 401 -7.87 -6.58 -11.04
N ARG A 402 -7.68 -5.40 -11.65
CA ARG A 402 -8.35 -4.97 -12.89
C ARG A 402 -7.40 -4.97 -14.08
N ASP A 403 -6.12 -4.73 -13.82
CA ASP A 403 -5.05 -4.81 -14.80
C ASP A 403 -4.49 -6.25 -14.81
N LEU A 404 -5.08 -7.13 -15.63
CA LEU A 404 -4.68 -8.53 -15.71
C LEU A 404 -3.31 -8.73 -16.39
N GLY A 405 -2.83 -7.76 -17.17
CA GLY A 405 -1.47 -7.74 -17.70
C GLY A 405 -0.46 -7.30 -16.64
N GLY A 406 -0.86 -6.34 -15.79
CA GLY A 406 -0.06 -5.76 -14.72
C GLY A 406 1.00 -4.79 -15.24
N GLU A 407 0.95 -4.40 -16.52
CA GLU A 407 1.95 -3.55 -17.15
C GLU A 407 1.57 -2.07 -17.02
N ILE A 408 0.28 -1.73 -17.20
CA ILE A 408 -0.18 -0.34 -17.10
C ILE A 408 0.00 0.16 -15.66
N ILE A 409 -0.44 -0.60 -14.66
CA ILE A 409 -0.33 -0.20 -13.25
C ILE A 409 1.14 -0.07 -12.84
N ALA A 410 2.03 -0.95 -13.32
CA ALA A 410 3.45 -0.85 -13.06
C ALA A 410 4.07 0.44 -13.64
N GLU A 411 3.72 0.79 -14.88
CA GLU A 411 4.22 2.00 -15.53
C GLU A 411 3.65 3.28 -14.91
N VAL A 412 2.35 3.32 -14.61
CA VAL A 412 1.71 4.47 -13.96
C VAL A 412 2.32 4.70 -12.58
N LEU A 413 2.48 3.66 -11.77
CA LEU A 413 3.11 3.75 -10.45
C LEU A 413 4.55 4.26 -10.54
N TYR A 414 5.34 3.77 -11.50
CA TYR A 414 6.68 4.30 -11.76
C TYR A 414 6.66 5.81 -12.06
N ARG A 415 5.78 6.24 -12.97
CA ARG A 415 5.67 7.63 -13.40
C ARG A 415 5.21 8.53 -12.26
N ASP A 416 4.29 8.06 -11.41
CA ASP A 416 3.85 8.78 -10.21
C ASP A 416 5.00 8.96 -9.22
N ILE A 417 5.80 7.92 -8.96
CA ILE A 417 6.99 8.02 -8.11
C ILE A 417 8.00 9.03 -8.67
N ARG A 418 8.17 9.07 -10.00
CA ARG A 418 9.05 10.05 -10.66
C ARG A 418 8.50 11.48 -10.62
N ALA A 419 7.20 11.65 -10.44
CA ALA A 419 6.56 12.95 -10.27
C ALA A 419 6.72 13.54 -8.86
N LEU A 420 6.96 12.71 -7.82
CA LEU A 420 6.98 13.15 -6.42
C LEU A 420 7.89 14.36 -6.14
N PRO A 421 9.14 14.45 -6.66
CA PRO A 421 9.98 15.63 -6.43
C PRO A 421 9.40 16.90 -7.05
N VAL A 422 8.75 16.80 -8.20
CA VAL A 422 8.06 17.92 -8.87
C VAL A 422 6.85 18.36 -8.05
N LEU A 423 6.14 17.39 -7.44
CA LEU A 423 5.04 17.64 -6.52
C LEU A 423 5.50 18.14 -5.14
N GLY A 424 6.79 18.18 -4.85
CA GLY A 424 7.32 18.58 -3.54
C GLY A 424 6.98 17.56 -2.45
N LEU A 425 6.89 16.28 -2.80
CA LEU A 425 6.67 15.17 -1.89
C LEU A 425 7.96 14.36 -1.74
N ASN A 426 8.29 13.96 -0.51
CA ASN A 426 9.56 13.30 -0.18
C ASN A 426 9.45 11.77 -0.16
N GLY A 427 8.41 11.20 -0.76
CA GLY A 427 8.26 9.77 -0.91
C GLY A 427 6.82 9.31 -1.01
N PHE A 428 6.63 8.01 -0.80
CA PHE A 428 5.38 7.29 -1.06
C PHE A 428 5.12 6.25 0.02
N MET A 429 3.85 6.08 0.36
CA MET A 429 3.35 5.03 1.22
C MET A 429 2.17 4.34 0.53
N SER A 430 2.37 3.08 0.10
CA SER A 430 1.34 2.36 -0.64
C SER A 430 0.27 1.81 0.29
N CYS A 431 -0.98 2.21 0.11
CA CYS A 431 -2.11 1.46 0.65
C CYS A 431 -2.41 0.29 -0.29
N GLN A 432 -2.15 -0.94 0.17
CA GLN A 432 -2.14 -2.07 -0.75
C GLN A 432 -2.43 -3.40 -0.10
N ILE A 433 -2.97 -4.34 -0.89
CA ILE A 433 -2.99 -5.73 -0.49
C ILE A 433 -1.55 -6.22 -0.30
N GLN A 434 -1.33 -7.05 0.72
CA GLN A 434 0.03 -7.53 1.04
C GLN A 434 0.49 -8.65 0.10
N ARG A 435 -0.48 -9.35 -0.51
CA ARG A 435 -0.32 -10.48 -1.44
C ARG A 435 -0.51 -9.95 -2.87
N ALA A 436 0.30 -8.95 -3.24
CA ALA A 436 0.24 -8.19 -4.49
C ALA A 436 1.28 -8.67 -5.54
N PHE A 437 1.40 -9.99 -5.71
CA PHE A 437 2.32 -10.62 -6.67
C PHE A 437 1.59 -11.39 -7.78
N TYR A 438 0.27 -11.18 -7.88
CA TYR A 438 -0.64 -11.66 -8.90
C TYR A 438 -1.30 -10.43 -9.57
N PRO A 439 -1.43 -10.37 -10.91
CA PRO A 439 -1.07 -11.41 -11.90
C PRO A 439 0.45 -11.59 -12.08
N ASN A 440 1.24 -10.63 -11.58
CA ASN A 440 2.69 -10.72 -11.40
C ASN A 440 3.13 -9.70 -10.32
N GLY A 441 4.40 -9.74 -9.92
CA GLY A 441 4.98 -8.81 -8.93
C GLY A 441 5.66 -7.57 -9.52
N LEU A 442 5.50 -7.26 -10.82
CA LEU A 442 6.23 -6.19 -11.50
C LEU A 442 5.99 -4.84 -10.82
N ALA A 443 4.73 -4.47 -10.58
CA ALA A 443 4.40 -3.17 -10.02
C ALA A 443 4.98 -2.97 -8.62
N PHE A 444 4.93 -4.00 -7.76
CA PHE A 444 5.52 -3.94 -6.41
C PHE A 444 7.06 -3.86 -6.47
N TYR A 445 7.68 -4.61 -7.37
CA TYR A 445 9.12 -4.54 -7.61
C TYR A 445 9.58 -3.16 -8.09
N VAL A 446 8.87 -2.62 -9.09
CA VAL A 446 9.13 -1.30 -9.67
C VAL A 446 8.97 -0.21 -8.62
N MET A 447 7.94 -0.28 -7.78
CA MET A 447 7.70 0.69 -6.71
C MET A 447 8.88 0.80 -5.75
N GLY A 448 9.29 -0.31 -5.14
CA GLY A 448 10.39 -0.30 -4.16
C GLY A 448 11.70 0.21 -4.79
N ARG A 449 11.96 -0.22 -6.03
CA ARG A 449 13.18 0.18 -6.75
C ARG A 449 13.18 1.63 -7.19
N ALA A 450 12.07 2.16 -7.70
CA ALA A 450 11.98 3.55 -8.14
C ALA A 450 12.03 4.53 -6.96
N LEU A 451 11.48 4.15 -5.80
CA LEU A 451 11.56 4.93 -4.57
C LEU A 451 12.97 4.97 -3.99
N PHE A 452 13.73 3.89 -4.16
CA PHE A 452 15.11 3.80 -3.70
C PHE A 452 16.09 4.46 -4.67
N ASP A 453 16.01 4.10 -5.95
CA ASP A 453 16.91 4.54 -7.02
C ASP A 453 16.23 5.65 -7.85
N GLY A 454 16.76 6.86 -7.72
CA GLY A 454 16.26 8.07 -8.38
C GLY A 454 16.52 8.15 -9.89
N GLN A 455 17.32 7.23 -10.45
CA GLN A 455 17.90 7.35 -11.78
C GLN A 455 17.49 6.24 -12.74
N ILE A 456 17.22 5.04 -12.24
CA ILE A 456 16.89 3.89 -13.08
C ILE A 456 15.61 4.10 -13.91
N GLY A 457 15.67 3.77 -15.20
CA GLY A 457 14.53 3.84 -16.13
C GLY A 457 13.51 2.72 -15.95
N TYR A 458 12.25 2.96 -16.33
CA TYR A 458 11.17 1.96 -16.26
C TYR A 458 11.54 0.68 -17.03
N GLU A 459 11.94 0.80 -18.31
CA GLU A 459 12.28 -0.35 -19.15
C GLU A 459 13.42 -1.19 -18.57
N ALA A 460 14.40 -0.56 -17.91
CA ALA A 460 15.49 -1.26 -17.26
C ALA A 460 15.00 -2.06 -16.03
N LEU A 461 14.09 -1.50 -15.23
CA LEU A 461 13.46 -2.22 -14.12
C LEU A 461 12.59 -3.37 -14.61
N ARG A 462 11.81 -3.12 -15.66
CA ARG A 462 10.94 -4.11 -16.29
C ARG A 462 11.75 -5.29 -16.82
N GLU A 463 12.80 -5.01 -17.59
CA GLU A 463 13.70 -6.04 -18.12
C GLU A 463 14.39 -6.81 -16.98
N GLU A 464 14.88 -6.11 -15.96
CA GLU A 464 15.53 -6.73 -14.81
C GLU A 464 14.57 -7.65 -14.04
N TYR A 465 13.32 -7.22 -13.83
CA TYR A 465 12.29 -8.03 -13.19
C TYR A 465 12.02 -9.30 -13.99
N TYR A 466 11.72 -9.18 -15.30
CA TYR A 466 11.40 -10.35 -16.12
C TYR A 466 12.57 -11.32 -16.25
N ARG A 467 13.80 -10.83 -16.43
CA ARG A 467 15.01 -11.67 -16.42
C ARG A 467 15.22 -12.36 -15.08
N GLY A 468 15.00 -11.64 -13.98
CA GLY A 468 15.07 -12.22 -12.63
C GLY A 468 14.01 -13.28 -12.40
N ALA A 469 12.75 -12.98 -12.70
CA ALA A 469 11.60 -13.82 -12.40
C ALA A 469 11.49 -15.03 -13.34
N PHE A 470 11.87 -14.93 -14.61
CA PHE A 470 11.63 -15.96 -15.61
C PHE A 470 12.89 -16.46 -16.32
N GLY A 471 14.05 -15.83 -16.09
CA GLY A 471 15.33 -16.27 -16.66
C GLY A 471 15.28 -16.36 -18.18
N LYS A 472 15.66 -17.51 -18.75
CA LYS A 472 15.58 -17.74 -20.21
C LYS A 472 14.16 -17.62 -20.79
N HIS A 473 13.12 -17.75 -19.97
CA HIS A 473 11.72 -17.61 -20.38
C HIS A 473 11.18 -16.19 -20.26
N ALA A 474 12.02 -15.19 -19.92
CA ALA A 474 11.62 -13.78 -19.87
C ALA A 474 10.91 -13.28 -21.14
N PRO A 475 11.39 -13.57 -22.37
CA PRO A 475 10.69 -13.14 -23.58
C PRO A 475 9.30 -13.78 -23.74
N PHE A 476 9.09 -15.00 -23.23
CA PHE A 476 7.78 -15.64 -23.22
C PHE A 476 6.84 -14.92 -22.25
N ALA A 477 7.29 -14.66 -21.02
CA ALA A 477 6.48 -13.99 -20.01
C ALA A 477 6.11 -12.55 -20.41
N MET A 478 7.07 -11.78 -20.93
CA MET A 478 6.81 -10.41 -21.43
C MET A 478 5.73 -10.41 -22.51
N ARG A 479 5.85 -11.27 -23.54
CA ARG A 479 4.83 -11.38 -24.59
C ARG A 479 3.48 -11.81 -24.03
N PHE A 480 3.46 -12.67 -23.02
CA PHE A 480 2.22 -13.10 -22.38
C PHE A 480 1.49 -11.93 -21.72
N TYR A 481 2.15 -11.19 -20.83
CA TYR A 481 1.53 -10.08 -20.11
C TYR A 481 1.19 -8.92 -21.05
N GLU A 482 2.05 -8.57 -22.02
CA GLU A 482 1.75 -7.57 -23.05
C GLU A 482 0.54 -7.94 -23.90
N THR A 483 0.39 -9.22 -24.24
CA THR A 483 -0.79 -9.69 -25.00
C THR A 483 -2.04 -9.66 -24.13
N LEU A 484 -1.93 -10.05 -22.87
CA LEU A 484 -3.05 -10.04 -21.94
C LEU A 484 -3.54 -8.61 -21.66
N GLU A 485 -2.62 -7.68 -21.40
CA GLU A 485 -2.88 -6.24 -21.25
C GLU A 485 -3.71 -5.67 -22.41
N ARG A 486 -3.35 -6.04 -23.65
CA ARG A 486 -4.04 -5.58 -24.86
C ARG A 486 -5.38 -6.26 -25.09
N THR A 487 -5.49 -7.55 -24.78
CA THR A 487 -6.65 -8.38 -25.18
C THR A 487 -7.71 -8.52 -24.10
N VAL A 488 -7.36 -8.23 -22.84
CA VAL A 488 -8.27 -8.08 -21.71
C VAL A 488 -8.03 -6.67 -21.13
N PRO A 489 -8.55 -5.62 -21.79
CA PRO A 489 -8.09 -4.25 -21.55
C PRO A 489 -8.42 -3.78 -20.13
N PHE A 490 -7.45 -3.18 -19.46
CA PHE A 490 -7.67 -2.50 -18.19
C PHE A 490 -8.78 -1.43 -18.29
N SER A 491 -8.83 -0.69 -19.40
CA SER A 491 -9.88 0.31 -19.66
C SER A 491 -11.30 -0.27 -19.70
N TYR A 492 -11.46 -1.56 -20.03
CA TYR A 492 -12.75 -2.24 -19.96
C TYR A 492 -13.14 -2.54 -18.51
N PHE A 493 -12.21 -3.02 -17.68
CA PHE A 493 -12.43 -3.19 -16.23
C PHE A 493 -12.61 -1.88 -15.46
N LYS A 494 -12.16 -0.76 -16.04
CA LYS A 494 -12.42 0.61 -15.56
C LYS A 494 -13.69 1.23 -16.15
N GLU A 495 -14.38 0.52 -17.04
CA GLU A 495 -15.61 0.96 -17.71
C GLU A 495 -15.45 2.22 -18.55
N GLU A 496 -14.22 2.47 -18.99
CA GLU A 496 -13.85 3.52 -19.94
C GLU A 496 -14.01 3.06 -21.38
N THR A 497 -14.26 1.75 -21.60
CA THR A 497 -14.44 1.12 -22.91
C THR A 497 -15.70 0.26 -22.89
N ASP A 498 -16.54 0.36 -23.93
CA ASP A 498 -17.76 -0.45 -24.01
C ASP A 498 -17.49 -1.91 -24.39
N GLY A 499 -18.44 -2.78 -24.04
CA GLY A 499 -18.33 -4.21 -24.27
C GLY A 499 -18.33 -4.65 -25.74
N LYS A 500 -18.93 -3.86 -26.66
CA LYS A 500 -18.86 -4.16 -28.10
C LYS A 500 -17.43 -4.00 -28.63
N THR A 501 -16.72 -3.00 -28.12
CA THR A 501 -15.31 -2.74 -28.42
C THR A 501 -14.40 -3.79 -27.76
N ALA A 502 -14.73 -4.22 -26.54
CA ALA A 502 -13.96 -5.23 -25.82
C ALA A 502 -14.14 -6.66 -26.35
N LEU A 503 -15.34 -7.05 -26.81
CA LEU A 503 -15.66 -8.41 -27.25
C LEU A 503 -14.69 -9.04 -28.26
N PRO A 504 -14.28 -8.38 -29.37
CA PRO A 504 -13.30 -8.97 -30.29
C PRO A 504 -11.94 -9.21 -29.62
N LEU A 505 -11.52 -8.33 -28.71
CA LEU A 505 -10.28 -8.48 -27.93
C LEU A 505 -10.37 -9.66 -26.97
N LEU A 506 -11.51 -9.82 -26.28
CA LEU A 506 -11.74 -10.94 -25.36
C LEU A 506 -11.72 -12.29 -26.09
N ARG A 507 -12.26 -12.37 -27.32
CA ARG A 507 -12.13 -13.60 -28.14
C ARG A 507 -10.70 -13.88 -28.54
N GLU A 508 -9.93 -12.84 -28.86
CA GLU A 508 -8.51 -12.96 -29.13
C GLU A 508 -7.77 -13.49 -27.88
N ALA A 509 -8.08 -12.95 -26.69
CA ALA A 509 -7.55 -13.43 -25.41
C ALA A 509 -7.87 -14.91 -25.20
N GLN A 510 -9.12 -15.33 -25.41
CA GLN A 510 -9.53 -16.73 -25.26
C GLN A 510 -8.69 -17.67 -26.16
N ALA A 511 -8.54 -17.32 -27.44
CA ALA A 511 -7.75 -18.13 -28.39
C ALA A 511 -6.27 -18.16 -28.02
N PHE A 512 -5.71 -17.00 -27.66
CA PHE A 512 -4.32 -16.85 -27.22
C PHE A 512 -4.03 -17.66 -25.96
N LEU A 513 -4.89 -17.58 -24.95
CA LEU A 513 -4.71 -18.26 -23.66
C LEU A 513 -4.81 -19.78 -23.81
N ARG A 514 -5.78 -20.29 -24.58
CA ARG A 514 -5.87 -21.73 -24.88
C ARG A 514 -4.61 -22.26 -25.58
N LYS A 515 -4.09 -21.51 -26.55
CA LYS A 515 -2.83 -21.87 -27.24
C LYS A 515 -1.65 -21.83 -26.27
N THR A 516 -1.52 -20.75 -25.51
CA THR A 516 -0.43 -20.56 -24.53
C THR A 516 -0.39 -21.68 -23.51
N LEU A 517 -1.54 -22.09 -22.96
CA LEU A 517 -1.62 -23.20 -22.00
C LEU A 517 -1.21 -24.54 -22.61
N SER A 518 -1.46 -24.76 -23.91
CA SER A 518 -1.04 -25.98 -24.62
C SER A 518 0.46 -26.00 -24.96
N GLU A 519 1.09 -24.84 -25.06
CA GLU A 519 2.50 -24.66 -25.45
C GLU A 519 3.35 -24.11 -24.29
N PHE A 520 2.86 -24.23 -23.05
CA PHE A 520 3.47 -23.59 -21.88
C PHE A 520 4.85 -24.19 -21.57
N PRO A 521 5.86 -23.38 -21.19
CA PRO A 521 7.17 -23.88 -20.80
C PRO A 521 7.10 -25.00 -19.76
N ALA A 522 7.82 -26.11 -20.03
CA ALA A 522 7.84 -27.28 -19.17
C ALA A 522 9.02 -27.30 -18.18
N ASP A 523 9.98 -26.38 -18.34
CA ASP A 523 11.23 -26.35 -17.60
C ASP A 523 11.54 -24.98 -17.00
N ALA A 524 12.36 -24.98 -15.95
CA ALA A 524 12.83 -23.79 -15.24
C ALA A 524 14.28 -24.00 -14.77
N GLU A 525 15.04 -22.92 -14.70
CA GLU A 525 16.47 -22.93 -14.33
C GLU A 525 16.68 -23.18 -12.83
N ASP A 526 15.77 -22.66 -12.00
CA ASP A 526 15.78 -22.81 -10.55
C ASP A 526 14.36 -22.66 -9.96
N ASP A 527 14.23 -22.82 -8.65
CA ASP A 527 12.95 -22.77 -7.94
C ASP A 527 12.28 -21.40 -8.02
N THR A 528 13.05 -20.31 -8.07
CA THR A 528 12.50 -18.96 -8.22
C THR A 528 11.83 -18.80 -9.58
N ARG A 529 12.45 -19.28 -10.66
CA ARG A 529 11.87 -19.24 -12.02
C ARG A 529 10.70 -20.19 -12.16
N ARG A 530 10.80 -21.38 -11.56
CA ARG A 530 9.72 -22.36 -11.53
C ARG A 530 8.48 -21.75 -10.89
N GLU A 531 8.64 -21.14 -9.73
CA GLU A 531 7.53 -20.54 -9.00
C GLU A 531 6.92 -19.35 -9.75
N SER A 532 7.72 -18.52 -10.43
CA SER A 532 7.18 -17.46 -11.30
C SER A 532 6.38 -18.02 -12.48
N LEU A 533 6.82 -19.13 -13.08
CA LEU A 533 6.09 -19.80 -14.16
C LEU A 533 4.78 -20.41 -13.66
N GLU A 534 4.73 -20.93 -12.43
CA GLU A 534 3.49 -21.42 -11.81
C GLU A 534 2.49 -20.28 -11.57
N ILE A 535 2.95 -19.11 -11.09
CA ILE A 535 2.10 -17.91 -10.95
C ILE A 535 1.56 -17.47 -12.32
N LEU A 536 2.40 -17.48 -13.37
CA LEU A 536 1.97 -17.14 -14.72
C LEU A 536 0.95 -18.15 -15.26
N ARG A 537 1.16 -19.45 -15.03
CA ARG A 537 0.20 -20.50 -15.42
C ARG A 537 -1.15 -20.30 -14.74
N PHE A 538 -1.14 -20.07 -13.43
CA PHE A 538 -2.35 -19.76 -12.66
C PHE A 538 -3.08 -18.52 -13.20
N THR A 539 -2.31 -17.47 -13.53
CA THR A 539 -2.84 -16.26 -14.19
C THR A 539 -3.48 -16.59 -15.53
N ALA A 540 -2.83 -17.38 -16.38
CA ALA A 540 -3.37 -17.77 -17.68
C ALA A 540 -4.68 -18.57 -17.57
N GLU A 541 -4.75 -19.50 -16.62
CA GLU A 541 -5.94 -20.33 -16.38
C GLU A 541 -7.11 -19.52 -15.82
N ASN A 542 -6.84 -18.58 -14.90
CA ASN A 542 -7.87 -17.71 -14.34
C ASN A 542 -8.33 -16.63 -15.34
N ALA A 543 -7.39 -16.04 -16.09
CA ALA A 543 -7.70 -15.07 -17.14
C ALA A 543 -8.52 -15.69 -18.27
N LEU A 544 -8.27 -16.96 -18.64
CA LEU A 544 -9.07 -17.65 -19.66
C LEU A 544 -10.52 -17.79 -19.23
N ARG A 545 -10.74 -18.22 -17.99
CA ARG A 545 -12.08 -18.35 -17.42
C ARG A 545 -12.77 -17.00 -17.29
N THR A 546 -12.02 -15.97 -16.91
CA THR A 546 -12.53 -14.59 -16.85
C THR A 546 -12.96 -14.11 -18.24
N ALA A 547 -12.12 -14.28 -19.27
CA ALA A 547 -12.47 -13.92 -20.64
C ALA A 547 -13.69 -14.71 -21.16
N GLU A 548 -13.81 -16.00 -20.82
CA GLU A 548 -14.97 -16.83 -21.17
C GLU A 548 -16.28 -16.29 -20.58
N VAL A 549 -16.27 -15.89 -19.30
CA VAL A 549 -17.45 -15.27 -18.66
C VAL A 549 -17.81 -13.95 -19.32
N LEU A 550 -16.81 -13.10 -19.58
CA LEU A 550 -17.02 -11.78 -20.17
C LEU A 550 -17.52 -11.86 -21.62
N ILE A 551 -17.04 -12.83 -22.40
CA ILE A 551 -17.58 -13.10 -23.76
C ILE A 551 -19.07 -13.42 -23.67
N LEU A 552 -19.47 -14.33 -22.77
CA LEU A 552 -20.88 -14.70 -22.60
C LEU A 552 -21.74 -13.50 -22.19
N LYS A 553 -21.23 -12.67 -21.27
CA LYS A 553 -21.87 -11.42 -20.84
C LYS A 553 -22.12 -10.49 -22.04
N GLU A 554 -21.10 -10.23 -22.83
CA GLU A 554 -21.16 -9.28 -23.96
C GLU A 554 -21.90 -9.81 -25.19
N GLU A 555 -22.00 -11.14 -25.35
CA GLU A 555 -22.87 -11.78 -26.35
C GLU A 555 -24.36 -11.73 -25.98
N GLY A 556 -24.69 -11.31 -24.75
CA GLY A 556 -26.06 -11.33 -24.24
C GLY A 556 -26.57 -12.75 -23.99
N ALA A 557 -25.68 -13.68 -23.60
CA ALA A 557 -26.06 -15.04 -23.23
C ALA A 557 -27.08 -15.03 -22.07
N PRO A 558 -27.91 -16.09 -21.91
CA PRO A 558 -28.84 -16.19 -20.81
C PRO A 558 -28.13 -16.02 -19.45
N ALA A 559 -28.71 -15.24 -18.54
CA ALA A 559 -28.09 -14.91 -17.26
C ALA A 559 -27.62 -16.14 -16.46
N GLY A 560 -28.37 -17.25 -16.50
CA GLY A 560 -27.97 -18.49 -15.85
C GLY A 560 -26.67 -19.09 -16.38
N GLN A 561 -26.40 -18.95 -17.69
CA GLN A 561 -25.16 -19.43 -18.31
C GLN A 561 -23.96 -18.57 -17.91
N VAL A 562 -24.14 -17.24 -17.84
CA VAL A 562 -23.09 -16.32 -17.36
C VAL A 562 -22.75 -16.63 -15.90
N GLN A 563 -23.77 -16.83 -15.06
CA GLN A 563 -23.60 -17.12 -13.65
C GLN A 563 -22.95 -18.50 -13.39
N GLU A 564 -23.29 -19.51 -14.19
CA GLU A 564 -22.62 -20.83 -14.12
C GLU A 564 -21.12 -20.71 -14.46
N ALA A 565 -20.78 -19.99 -15.53
CA ALA A 565 -19.39 -19.76 -15.90
C ALA A 565 -18.65 -18.92 -14.83
N ALA A 566 -19.30 -17.90 -14.26
CA ALA A 566 -18.75 -17.06 -13.20
C ALA A 566 -18.47 -17.86 -11.93
N ALA A 567 -19.37 -18.78 -11.57
CA ALA A 567 -19.21 -19.69 -10.45
C ALA A 567 -18.08 -20.71 -10.69
N ALA A 568 -17.96 -21.25 -11.91
CA ALA A 568 -16.85 -22.15 -12.27
C ALA A 568 -15.48 -21.45 -12.19
N ARG A 569 -15.41 -20.18 -12.63
CA ARG A 569 -14.23 -19.32 -12.47
C ARG A 569 -13.90 -19.08 -10.99
N ARG A 570 -14.89 -18.73 -10.16
CA ARG A 570 -14.69 -18.49 -8.72
C ARG A 570 -14.17 -19.75 -8.04
N ARG A 571 -14.80 -20.89 -8.34
CA ARG A 571 -14.44 -22.18 -7.79
C ARG A 571 -12.99 -22.56 -8.13
N PHE A 572 -12.57 -22.36 -9.38
CA PHE A 572 -11.17 -22.58 -9.77
C PHE A 572 -10.21 -21.77 -8.92
N PHE A 573 -10.48 -20.47 -8.71
CA PHE A 573 -9.62 -19.63 -7.89
C PHE A 573 -9.59 -20.13 -6.44
N ASN A 574 -10.77 -20.37 -5.86
CA ASN A 574 -10.92 -20.78 -4.45
C ASN A 574 -10.30 -22.15 -4.16
N GLU A 575 -10.35 -23.10 -5.09
CA GLU A 575 -9.69 -24.41 -4.98
C GLU A 575 -8.15 -24.28 -4.96
N ASN A 576 -7.61 -23.20 -5.53
CA ASN A 576 -6.18 -22.94 -5.64
C ASN A 576 -5.67 -21.89 -4.64
N GLU A 577 -6.53 -21.26 -3.84
CA GLU A 577 -6.16 -20.15 -2.96
C GLU A 577 -5.02 -20.55 -2.02
N LEU A 578 -5.10 -21.68 -1.32
CA LEU A 578 -4.04 -22.10 -0.39
C LEU A 578 -2.67 -22.29 -1.06
N ARG A 579 -2.63 -22.64 -2.35
CA ARG A 579 -1.37 -22.79 -3.11
C ARG A 579 -0.75 -21.44 -3.48
N PHE A 580 -1.58 -20.47 -3.84
CA PHE A 580 -1.15 -19.16 -4.35
C PHE A 580 -1.35 -18.03 -3.34
N GLN A 581 -1.77 -18.34 -2.12
CA GLN A 581 -2.05 -17.35 -1.09
C GLN A 581 -0.88 -16.38 -0.85
N PRO A 582 0.42 -16.75 -0.91
CA PRO A 582 1.50 -15.77 -0.71
C PRO A 582 1.54 -14.67 -1.77
N TYR A 583 0.88 -14.87 -2.92
CA TYR A 583 1.00 -14.02 -4.09
C TYR A 583 -0.29 -13.35 -4.51
N ALA A 584 -1.45 -13.92 -4.19
CA ALA A 584 -2.75 -13.45 -4.66
C ALA A 584 -3.74 -13.30 -3.51
N ASP A 585 -4.37 -12.13 -3.40
CA ASP A 585 -5.44 -11.88 -2.44
C ASP A 585 -6.80 -12.36 -2.96
N GLY A 586 -7.24 -13.54 -2.54
CA GLY A 586 -8.47 -14.16 -3.03
C GLY A 586 -9.74 -13.36 -2.75
N PHE A 587 -9.78 -12.64 -1.62
CA PHE A 587 -10.91 -11.77 -1.30
C PHE A 587 -11.02 -10.63 -2.32
N TYR A 588 -9.93 -9.90 -2.58
CA TYR A 588 -9.96 -8.78 -3.53
C TYR A 588 -10.08 -9.23 -4.98
N VAL A 589 -9.41 -10.31 -5.39
CA VAL A 589 -9.54 -10.84 -6.76
C VAL A 589 -10.99 -11.20 -7.07
N ASN A 590 -11.65 -11.93 -6.16
CA ASN A 590 -13.05 -12.30 -6.33
C ASN A 590 -13.95 -11.07 -6.26
N MET A 591 -13.82 -10.22 -5.22
CA MET A 591 -14.64 -9.01 -5.07
C MET A 591 -14.64 -8.13 -6.32
N ILE A 592 -13.47 -7.89 -6.91
CA ILE A 592 -13.32 -7.03 -8.10
C ILE A 592 -13.89 -7.71 -9.34
N THR A 593 -13.54 -8.97 -9.58
CA THR A 593 -13.97 -9.70 -10.78
C THR A 593 -15.47 -9.96 -10.76
N ASP A 594 -16.00 -10.39 -9.62
CA ASP A 594 -17.42 -10.67 -9.42
C ASP A 594 -18.26 -9.39 -9.49
N GLY A 595 -17.81 -8.31 -8.84
CA GLY A 595 -18.43 -7.00 -8.95
C GLY A 595 -18.56 -6.56 -10.41
N PHE A 596 -17.49 -6.70 -11.20
CA PHE A 596 -17.50 -6.36 -12.63
C PHE A 596 -18.43 -7.26 -13.47
N ILE A 597 -18.47 -8.57 -13.19
CA ILE A 597 -19.35 -9.51 -13.89
C ILE A 597 -20.83 -9.17 -13.60
N ASP A 598 -21.18 -8.94 -12.34
CA ASP A 598 -22.56 -8.71 -11.90
C ASP A 598 -23.08 -7.31 -12.25
N ALA A 599 -22.18 -6.38 -12.53
CA ALA A 599 -22.52 -5.00 -12.84
C ALA A 599 -23.32 -4.80 -14.12
N LYS A 600 -24.15 -3.76 -14.08
CA LYS A 600 -24.59 -3.04 -15.29
C LYS A 600 -23.67 -1.87 -15.62
N GLU A 601 -23.15 -1.18 -14.59
CA GLU A 601 -22.03 -0.22 -14.58
C GLU A 601 -21.39 -0.33 -13.16
N VAL A 602 -20.16 -0.84 -12.99
CA VAL A 602 -19.35 -0.69 -11.76
C VAL A 602 -18.48 0.55 -11.86
N GLY A 603 -19.02 1.66 -11.38
CA GLY A 603 -18.18 2.58 -10.64
C GLY A 603 -17.71 1.88 -9.36
N ILE A 604 -16.43 1.67 -9.19
CA ILE A 604 -15.79 1.28 -7.91
C ILE A 604 -16.08 2.30 -6.79
N TYR A 605 -16.59 3.46 -7.19
CA TYR A 605 -17.05 4.57 -6.36
C TYR A 605 -18.56 4.87 -6.58
N ALA A 606 -19.32 3.98 -7.21
CA ALA A 606 -20.76 4.10 -7.32
C ALA A 606 -21.39 3.72 -5.98
N GLU A 607 -22.21 4.63 -5.45
CA GLU A 607 -22.82 4.62 -4.11
C GLU A 607 -23.40 3.29 -3.63
#